data_AF-A0A3D9LHM6-F1
#
_entry.id   AF-A0A3D9LHM6-F1
#
_cell.length_a   1.000
_cell.length_b   1.000
_cell.length_c   1.000
_cell.angle_alpha   90.00
_cell.angle_beta   90.00
_cell.angle_gamma   90.00
#
_symmetry.space_group_name_H-M   'P 1'
#
loop_
_entity.id
_entity.type
_entity.pdbx_description
1 polymer ?
#
loop_
_entity_poly.entity_id
_entity_poly.type
_entity_poly.pdbx_seq_one_letter_code
_entity_poly.pdbx_strand_id
1 'polypeptide(L)'
;MKRKTIIFSGIILILIGIGFWYYGFFNRFNYLTAKSDIANNTPYRVLVGESLITPIDMNLISQKYGFMNVGFGCIVSGIEENGISMYNTEIDKYLTEINGTDWKVKYLKEIDSLTELKQREWKEQFE
;
A
#
# COMPACT_ATOMS: atom_id res chain seq x y z
N MET A 1 35.19 10.92 -25.88
CA MET A 1 34.11 11.83 -25.41
C MET A 1 34.72 13.03 -24.70
N LYS A 2 34.20 14.26 -24.93
CA LYS A 2 34.74 15.47 -24.29
C LYS A 2 34.50 15.40 -22.77
N ARG A 3 35.50 15.75 -21.95
CA ARG A 3 35.45 15.70 -20.46
C ARG A 3 34.20 16.38 -19.89
N LYS A 4 33.76 17.49 -20.50
CA LYS A 4 32.53 18.21 -20.12
C LYS A 4 31.26 17.38 -20.32
N THR A 5 31.18 16.59 -21.40
CA THR A 5 30.04 15.69 -21.68
C THR A 5 29.93 14.59 -20.64
N ILE A 6 31.07 13.99 -20.23
CA ILE A 6 31.10 12.95 -19.19
C ILE A 6 30.58 13.49 -17.85
N ILE A 7 31.06 14.67 -17.45
CA ILE A 7 30.65 15.31 -16.19
C ILE A 7 29.14 15.63 -16.22
N PHE A 8 28.66 16.20 -17.34
CA PHE A 8 27.25 16.55 -17.49
C PHE A 8 26.33 15.32 -17.45
N SER A 9 26.70 14.24 -18.14
CA SER A 9 25.98 12.95 -18.08
C SER A 9 25.95 12.40 -16.65
N GLY A 10 27.06 12.49 -15.92
CA GLY A 10 27.12 12.06 -14.52
C GLY A 10 26.14 12.82 -13.62
N ILE A 11 26.08 14.15 -13.75
CA ILE A 11 25.14 14.99 -12.98
C ILE A 11 23.69 14.61 -13.28
N ILE A 12 23.34 14.43 -14.56
CA ILE A 12 21.98 14.03 -14.95
C ILE A 12 21.60 12.68 -14.32
N LEU A 13 22.48 11.69 -14.37
CA LEU A 13 22.21 10.37 -13.77
C LEU A 13 21.99 10.46 -12.26
N ILE A 14 22.76 11.31 -11.56
CA ILE A 14 22.60 11.55 -10.13
C ILE A 14 21.24 12.17 -9.83
N LEU A 15 20.83 13.20 -10.59
CA LEU A 15 19.53 13.86 -10.40
C LEU A 15 18.36 12.90 -10.65
N ILE A 16 18.46 12.04 -11.66
CA ILE A 16 17.48 10.98 -11.92
C ILE A 16 17.43 9.99 -10.75
N GLY A 17 18.59 9.57 -10.24
CA GLY A 17 18.67 8.67 -9.08
C GLY A 17 18.02 9.25 -7.83
N ILE A 18 18.26 10.53 -7.54
CA ILE A 18 17.61 11.26 -6.44
C ILE A 18 16.10 11.32 -6.65
N GLY A 19 15.64 11.59 -7.87
CA GLY A 19 14.21 11.58 -8.21
C GLY A 19 13.56 10.23 -7.93
N PHE A 20 14.16 9.13 -8.43
CA PHE A 20 13.66 7.78 -8.16
C PHE A 20 13.63 7.46 -6.67
N TRP A 21 14.67 7.84 -5.94
CA TRP A 21 14.73 7.63 -4.50
C TRP A 21 13.65 8.42 -3.76
N TYR A 22 13.44 9.70 -4.09
CA TYR A 22 12.42 10.56 -3.47
C TYR A 22 11.00 10.01 -3.64
N TYR A 23 10.69 9.44 -4.81
CA TYR A 23 9.41 8.79 -5.08
C TYR A 23 9.30 7.36 -4.53
N GLY A 24 10.27 6.91 -3.74
CA GLY A 24 10.21 5.61 -3.07
C GLY A 24 10.39 4.42 -4.01
N PHE A 25 11.02 4.61 -5.18
CA PHE A 25 11.20 3.56 -6.18
C PHE A 25 11.93 2.32 -5.62
N PHE A 26 12.82 2.51 -4.66
CA PHE A 26 13.60 1.43 -4.05
C PHE A 26 12.89 0.76 -2.86
N ASN A 27 11.70 1.21 -2.46
CA ASN A 27 10.92 0.57 -1.40
C ASN A 27 10.25 -0.71 -1.92
N ARG A 28 9.99 -1.69 -1.04
CA ARG A 28 9.24 -2.91 -1.41
C ARG A 28 7.87 -2.58 -1.98
N PHE A 29 7.21 -1.56 -1.44
CA PHE A 29 5.94 -1.05 -1.92
C PHE A 29 6.19 0.21 -2.75
N ASN A 30 6.14 0.05 -4.08
CA ASN A 30 6.28 1.11 -5.07
C ASN A 30 5.45 0.78 -6.32
N TYR A 31 5.39 1.70 -7.29
CA TYR A 31 4.60 1.49 -8.52
C TYR A 31 4.90 0.17 -9.27
N LEU A 32 6.17 -0.17 -9.48
CA LEU A 32 6.55 -1.38 -10.23
C LEU A 32 6.20 -2.65 -9.48
N THR A 33 6.41 -2.66 -8.16
CA THR A 33 6.05 -3.83 -7.36
C THR A 33 4.54 -4.02 -7.27
N ALA A 34 3.74 -2.95 -7.31
CA ALA A 34 2.29 -3.05 -7.43
C ALA A 34 1.88 -3.76 -8.71
N LYS A 35 2.47 -3.38 -9.86
CA LYS A 35 2.22 -4.05 -11.14
C LYS A 35 2.64 -5.52 -11.10
N SER A 36 3.78 -5.83 -10.48
CA SER A 36 4.23 -7.21 -10.32
C SER A 36 3.29 -8.03 -9.45
N ASP A 37 2.86 -7.50 -8.31
CA ASP A 37 1.97 -8.20 -7.38
C ASP A 37 0.58 -8.42 -8.02
N ILE A 38 0.06 -7.44 -8.78
CA ILE A 38 -1.16 -7.60 -9.59
C ILE A 38 -0.98 -8.71 -10.64
N ALA A 39 0.11 -8.70 -11.41
CA ALA A 39 0.36 -9.70 -12.44
C ALA A 39 0.48 -11.12 -11.87
N ASN A 40 0.91 -11.24 -10.61
CA ASN A 40 1.03 -12.49 -9.89
C ASN A 40 -0.25 -12.89 -9.13
N ASN A 41 -1.35 -12.14 -9.25
CA ASN A 41 -2.60 -12.34 -8.50
C ASN A 41 -2.41 -12.33 -6.97
N THR A 42 -1.46 -11.55 -6.48
CA THR A 42 -1.17 -11.38 -5.05
C THR A 42 -1.16 -9.91 -4.63
N PRO A 43 -2.20 -9.12 -4.96
CA PRO A 43 -2.22 -7.69 -4.61
C PRO A 43 -2.34 -7.51 -3.09
N TYR A 44 -1.57 -6.55 -2.58
CA TYR A 44 -1.65 -6.15 -1.18
C TYR A 44 -2.22 -4.74 -1.04
N ARG A 45 -2.91 -4.45 0.06
CA ARG A 45 -3.14 -3.09 0.55
C ARG A 45 -2.26 -2.85 1.75
N VAL A 46 -1.41 -1.84 1.64
CA VAL A 46 -0.43 -1.52 2.68
C VAL A 46 -1.07 -0.54 3.65
N LEU A 47 -1.15 -0.93 4.91
CA LEU A 47 -1.66 -0.12 6.00
C LEU A 47 -0.50 0.50 6.77
N VAL A 48 -0.57 1.81 6.97
CA VAL A 48 0.43 2.59 7.71
C VAL A 48 -0.21 3.13 8.98
N GLY A 49 0.54 3.09 10.08
CA GLY A 49 0.05 3.52 11.38
C GLY A 49 -0.57 2.39 12.20
N GLU A 50 -1.04 2.78 13.38
CA GLU A 50 -1.73 1.88 14.30
C GLU A 50 -3.17 1.65 13.82
N SER A 51 -3.61 0.39 13.88
CA SER A 51 -4.95 -0.03 13.50
C SER A 51 -5.61 -0.79 14.65
N LEU A 52 -6.87 -0.46 14.92
CA LEU A 52 -7.70 -1.14 15.93
C LEU A 52 -7.92 -2.62 15.62
N ILE A 53 -7.86 -2.98 14.32
CA ILE A 53 -7.98 -4.36 13.85
C ILE A 53 -6.67 -4.77 13.19
N THR A 54 -6.21 -6.00 13.46
CA THR A 54 -5.02 -6.54 12.82
C THR A 54 -5.25 -6.79 11.32
N PRO A 55 -4.22 -6.64 10.47
CA PRO A 55 -4.34 -7.00 9.05
C PRO A 55 -4.84 -8.44 8.82
N ILE A 56 -4.48 -9.37 9.71
CA ILE A 56 -4.93 -10.77 9.66
C ILE A 56 -6.46 -10.86 9.77
N ASP A 57 -7.05 -10.15 10.72
CA ASP A 57 -8.50 -10.12 10.89
C ASP A 57 -9.20 -9.43 9.70
N MET A 58 -8.64 -8.32 9.20
CA MET A 58 -9.16 -7.65 8.01
C MET A 58 -9.13 -8.57 6.77
N ASN A 59 -8.17 -9.49 6.70
CA ASN A 59 -8.02 -10.41 5.57
C ASN A 59 -9.14 -11.45 5.46
N LEU A 60 -9.88 -11.70 6.54
CA LEU A 60 -11.10 -12.51 6.49
C LEU A 60 -12.15 -11.91 5.55
N ILE A 61 -12.18 -10.57 5.45
CA ILE A 61 -13.07 -9.83 4.54
C ILE A 61 -12.35 -9.53 3.22
N SER A 62 -11.09 -9.12 3.27
CA SER A 62 -10.36 -8.59 2.10
C SER A 62 -10.18 -9.60 0.97
N GLN A 63 -10.07 -10.90 1.30
CA GLN A 63 -9.96 -11.96 0.30
C GLN A 63 -11.17 -12.00 -0.64
N LYS A 64 -12.37 -11.67 -0.16
CA LYS A 64 -13.59 -11.55 -0.99
C LYS A 64 -13.46 -10.50 -2.09
N TYR A 65 -12.65 -9.46 -1.84
CA TYR A 65 -12.38 -8.37 -2.77
C TYR A 65 -11.09 -8.61 -3.58
N GLY A 66 -10.44 -9.75 -3.41
CA GLY A 66 -9.28 -10.16 -4.21
C GLY A 66 -7.94 -9.60 -3.75
N PHE A 67 -7.79 -9.18 -2.49
CA PHE A 67 -6.51 -8.69 -1.95
C PHE A 67 -6.27 -9.08 -0.49
N MET A 68 -5.06 -8.83 -0.01
CA MET A 68 -4.69 -8.93 1.40
C MET A 68 -4.16 -7.61 1.94
N ASN A 69 -4.47 -7.29 3.19
CA ASN A 69 -3.82 -6.22 3.93
C ASN A 69 -2.50 -6.69 4.52
N VAL A 70 -1.53 -5.78 4.52
CA VAL A 70 -0.25 -5.91 5.22
C VAL A 70 0.01 -4.63 6.01
N GLY A 71 0.41 -4.77 7.27
CA GLY A 71 0.87 -3.64 8.06
C GLY A 71 2.32 -3.31 7.72
N PHE A 72 2.61 -2.04 7.44
CA PHE A 72 3.99 -1.58 7.21
C PHE A 72 4.69 -1.22 8.51
N GLY A 73 3.97 -0.58 9.44
CA GLY A 73 4.49 -0.12 10.73
C GLY A 73 3.94 1.25 11.11
N CYS A 74 4.26 1.68 12.34
CA CYS A 74 3.80 2.95 12.89
C CYS A 74 4.68 4.15 12.49
N ILE A 75 5.98 3.92 12.28
CA ILE A 75 6.95 4.96 11.94
C ILE A 75 7.40 4.73 10.50
N VAL A 76 7.08 5.68 9.63
CA VAL A 76 7.33 5.60 8.19
C VAL A 76 7.97 6.90 7.74
N SER A 77 9.03 6.81 6.95
CA SER A 77 9.67 7.98 6.34
C SER A 77 8.82 8.52 5.19
N GLY A 78 8.95 9.81 4.85
CA GLY A 78 8.22 10.38 3.72
C GLY A 78 8.52 9.70 2.38
N ILE A 79 9.72 9.13 2.21
CA ILE A 79 10.10 8.37 1.02
C ILE A 79 9.33 7.04 0.94
N GLU A 80 9.19 6.34 2.07
CA GLU A 80 8.38 5.12 2.18
C GLU A 80 6.90 5.42 1.96
N GLU A 81 6.39 6.49 2.57
CA GLU A 81 5.00 6.92 2.39
C GLU A 81 4.69 7.25 0.93
N ASN A 82 5.59 7.93 0.21
CA ASN A 82 5.45 8.18 -1.22
C ASN A 82 5.35 6.87 -2.02
N GLY A 83 6.24 5.92 -1.76
CA GLY A 83 6.23 4.62 -2.42
C GLY A 83 4.95 3.84 -2.14
N ILE A 84 4.54 3.77 -0.87
CA ILE A 84 3.32 3.11 -0.41
C ILE A 84 2.08 3.75 -1.03
N SER A 85 2.02 5.07 -1.10
CA SER A 85 0.91 5.80 -1.73
C SER A 85 0.79 5.46 -3.21
N MET A 86 1.92 5.43 -3.94
CA MET A 86 1.92 5.03 -5.35
C MET A 86 1.50 3.57 -5.54
N TYR A 87 2.03 2.67 -4.70
CA TYR A 87 1.66 1.26 -4.70
C TYR A 87 0.15 1.08 -4.48
N ASN A 88 -0.38 1.61 -3.37
CA ASN A 88 -1.79 1.49 -3.01
C ASN A 88 -2.72 2.12 -4.05
N THR A 89 -2.28 3.19 -4.75
CA THR A 89 -3.05 3.80 -5.83
C THR A 89 -3.23 2.85 -7.01
N GLU A 90 -2.17 2.13 -7.41
CA GLU A 90 -2.26 1.15 -8.49
C GLU A 90 -3.10 -0.07 -8.10
N ILE A 91 -3.02 -0.49 -6.84
CA ILE A 91 -3.87 -1.54 -6.30
C ILE A 91 -5.33 -1.09 -6.28
N ASP A 92 -5.64 0.12 -5.80
CA ASP A 92 -7.02 0.65 -5.77
C ASP A 92 -7.63 0.73 -7.19
N LYS A 93 -6.83 1.08 -8.21
CA LYS A 93 -7.29 1.04 -9.62
C LYS A 93 -7.64 -0.38 -10.06
N TYR A 94 -6.75 -1.34 -9.81
CA TYR A 94 -7.00 -2.75 -10.13
C TYR A 94 -8.24 -3.30 -9.40
N LEU A 95 -8.36 -3.02 -8.11
CA LEU A 95 -9.51 -3.46 -7.31
C LEU A 95 -10.82 -2.83 -7.79
N THR A 96 -10.76 -1.59 -8.28
CA THR A 96 -11.91 -0.92 -8.90
C THR A 96 -12.33 -1.58 -10.21
N GLU A 97 -11.36 -2.04 -11.01
CA GLU A 97 -11.63 -2.75 -12.26
C GLU A 97 -12.36 -4.07 -12.02
N ILE A 98 -11.95 -4.84 -11.01
CA ILE A 98 -12.54 -6.17 -10.76
C ILE A 98 -13.78 -6.15 -9.86
N ASN A 99 -13.95 -5.15 -8.98
CA ASN A 99 -15.06 -5.10 -8.02
C ASN A 99 -16.09 -3.98 -8.29
N GLY A 100 -15.81 -3.06 -9.22
CA GLY A 100 -16.64 -1.88 -9.50
C GLY A 100 -16.35 -0.70 -8.57
N THR A 101 -16.77 0.51 -8.94
CA THR A 101 -16.37 1.79 -8.29
C THR A 101 -16.80 1.94 -6.83
N ASP A 102 -17.78 1.19 -6.36
CA ASP A 102 -18.31 1.25 -5.00
C ASP A 102 -17.66 0.23 -4.04
N TRP A 103 -16.72 -0.59 -4.52
CA TRP A 103 -16.10 -1.66 -3.75
C TRP A 103 -15.51 -1.18 -2.43
N LYS A 104 -14.86 -0.02 -2.43
CA LYS A 104 -14.16 0.52 -1.25
C LYS A 104 -15.15 0.88 -0.15
N VAL A 105 -16.33 1.40 -0.51
CA VAL A 105 -17.40 1.73 0.44
C VAL A 105 -18.00 0.46 1.04
N LYS A 106 -18.26 -0.56 0.22
CA LYS A 106 -18.76 -1.86 0.68
C LYS A 106 -17.76 -2.55 1.60
N TYR A 107 -16.48 -2.56 1.21
CA TYR A 107 -15.38 -3.11 1.99
C TYR A 107 -15.27 -2.43 3.35
N LEU A 108 -15.25 -1.09 3.40
CA LEU A 108 -15.16 -0.36 4.66
C LEU A 108 -16.34 -0.66 5.58
N LYS A 109 -17.56 -0.75 5.05
CA LYS A 109 -18.74 -1.11 5.84
C LYS A 109 -18.62 -2.50 6.49
N GLU A 110 -18.08 -3.48 5.76
CA GLU A 110 -17.82 -4.82 6.30
C GLU A 110 -16.75 -4.79 7.40
N ILE A 111 -15.68 -4.01 7.21
CA ILE A 111 -14.62 -3.81 8.22
C ILE A 111 -15.15 -3.10 9.47
N ASP A 112 -15.99 -2.08 9.31
CA ASP A 112 -16.60 -1.36 10.43
C ASP A 112 -17.47 -2.31 11.27
N SER A 113 -18.24 -3.18 10.59
CA SER A 113 -19.06 -4.18 11.26
C SER A 113 -18.23 -5.18 12.06
N LEU A 114 -17.06 -5.59 11.54
CA LEU A 114 -16.09 -6.41 12.27
C LEU A 114 -15.49 -5.67 13.48
N THR A 115 -15.24 -4.37 13.35
CA THR A 115 -14.71 -3.52 14.43
C THR A 115 -15.69 -3.43 15.58
N GLU A 116 -16.96 -3.17 15.29
CA GLU A 116 -18.03 -3.09 16.29
C GLU A 116 -18.24 -4.42 17.02
N LEU A 117 -18.13 -5.54 16.32
CA LEU A 117 -18.20 -6.88 16.93
C LEU A 117 -17.05 -7.09 17.92
N LYS A 118 -15.80 -6.87 17.49
CA LYS A 118 -14.63 -7.03 18.37
C LYS A 118 -14.66 -6.11 19.58
N GLN A 119 -15.12 -4.86 19.40
CA GLN A 119 -15.28 -3.92 20.50
C GLN A 119 -16.30 -4.40 21.53
N ARG A 120 -17.44 -4.97 21.09
CA ARG A 120 -18.44 -5.52 22.01
C ARG A 120 -17.92 -6.74 22.76
N GLU A 121 -17.27 -7.68 22.08
CA GLU A 121 -16.67 -8.86 22.70
C GLU A 121 -15.64 -8.48 23.76
N TRP A 122 -14.80 -7.47 23.48
CA TRP A 122 -13.83 -6.97 24.46
C TRP A 122 -14.51 -6.41 25.71
N LYS A 123 -15.59 -5.62 25.54
CA LYS A 123 -16.34 -5.10 26.69
C LYS A 123 -16.97 -6.21 27.50
N GLU A 124 -17.64 -7.18 26.87
CA GLU A 124 -18.25 -8.31 27.58
C GLU A 124 -17.24 -9.17 28.34
N GLN A 125 -15.99 -9.24 27.85
CA GLN A 125 -14.93 -10.03 28.46
C GLN A 125 -14.22 -9.32 29.63
N PHE A 126 -14.15 -7.98 29.62
CA PHE A 126 -13.25 -7.22 30.49
C PHE A 126 -13.90 -6.05 31.26
N GLU A 127 -15.13 -5.66 30.93
CA GLU A 127 -15.95 -4.69 31.69
C GLU A 127 -17.05 -5.40 32.49
#